data_AF-G8BQY0-F1
#
_entry.id   AF-G8BQY0-F1
#
_cell.length_a   1.000
_cell.length_b   1.000
_cell.length_c   1.000
_cell.angle_alpha   90.00
_cell.angle_beta   90.00
_cell.angle_gamma   90.00
#
_symmetry.space_group_name_H-M   'P 1'
#
loop_
_entity.id
_entity.type
_entity.pdbx_description
1 polymer ?
#
loop_
_entity_poly.entity_id
_entity_poly.type
_entity_poly.pdbx_seq_one_letter_code
_entity_poly.pdbx_strand_id
1 'polypeptide(L)'
;MSSQKIDLSKLNAEQLAAVKQQFDQELQHFTQSLQALNVAKNKFTECIEDIKVTSSTDNENQKLLIPATASLYVPGKIIDNKKFLVDIGTGYYVEKDADKAIEFYQKKINKLSTESTQIQNIIKEKSQSSFAIEQQIREAAIRQNHEAAKEQPAQNEA
;
A
#
# COMPACT_ATOMS: atom_id res chain seq x y z
N MET A 1 13.48 -4.91 -17.53
CA MET A 1 14.64 -4.38 -16.79
C MET A 1 15.29 -5.54 -16.06
N SER A 2 16.45 -5.98 -16.54
CA SER A 2 17.17 -7.15 -16.03
C SER A 2 17.60 -6.91 -14.60
N SER A 3 16.92 -7.52 -13.63
CA SER A 3 17.37 -7.53 -12.24
C SER A 3 18.67 -8.33 -12.19
N GLN A 4 19.81 -7.64 -12.32
CA GLN A 4 21.09 -8.23 -11.98
C GLN A 4 20.96 -8.71 -10.53
N LYS A 5 20.96 -10.03 -10.34
CA LYS A 5 21.10 -10.62 -9.01
C LYS A 5 22.49 -10.20 -8.52
N ILE A 6 22.53 -9.10 -7.79
CA ILE A 6 23.74 -8.63 -7.13
C ILE A 6 24.16 -9.75 -6.19
N ASP A 7 25.34 -10.30 -6.40
CA ASP A 7 25.90 -11.36 -5.59
C ASP A 7 26.39 -10.75 -4.28
N LEU A 8 25.50 -10.70 -3.28
CA LEU A 8 25.72 -10.05 -1.99
C LEU A 8 26.96 -10.57 -1.25
N SER A 9 27.43 -11.77 -1.58
CA SER A 9 28.63 -12.39 -1.01
C SER A 9 29.96 -11.74 -1.42
N LYS A 10 29.95 -10.91 -2.47
CA LYS A 10 31.16 -10.27 -3.03
C LYS A 10 31.29 -8.78 -2.71
N LEU A 11 30.32 -8.23 -1.97
CA LEU A 11 30.28 -6.82 -1.63
C LEU A 11 31.03 -6.56 -0.31
N ASN A 12 31.69 -5.40 -0.22
CA ASN A 12 32.27 -4.94 1.03
C ASN A 12 31.18 -4.34 1.96
N ALA A 13 31.52 -4.07 3.22
CA ALA A 13 30.56 -3.61 4.23
C ALA A 13 29.84 -2.29 3.84
N GLU A 14 30.54 -1.35 3.19
CA GLU A 14 29.97 -0.08 2.73
C GLU A 14 28.95 -0.29 1.60
N GLN A 15 29.27 -1.16 0.64
CA GLN A 15 28.36 -1.52 -0.46
C GLN A 15 27.10 -2.22 0.05
N LEU A 16 27.24 -3.13 1.03
CA LEU A 16 26.09 -3.79 1.65
C LEU A 16 25.20 -2.78 2.41
N ALA A 17 25.79 -1.80 3.10
CA ALA A 17 25.04 -0.74 3.77
C ALA A 17 24.25 0.13 2.78
N ALA A 18 24.83 0.46 1.63
CA ALA A 18 24.14 1.20 0.57
C ALA A 18 22.95 0.42 -0.01
N VAL A 19 23.12 -0.88 -0.27
CA VAL A 19 22.03 -1.76 -0.75
C VAL A 19 20.92 -1.87 0.30
N LYS A 20 21.27 -2.00 1.59
CA LYS A 20 20.30 -2.00 2.69
C LYS A 20 19.47 -0.72 2.70
N GLN A 21 20.12 0.44 2.62
CA GLN A 21 19.44 1.74 2.61
C GLN A 21 18.46 1.86 1.44
N GLN A 22 18.84 1.42 0.24
CA GLN A 22 17.93 1.35 -0.90
C GLN A 22 16.73 0.44 -0.61
N PHE A 23 16.99 -0.71 0.03
CA PHE A 23 15.93 -1.67 0.33
C PHE A 23 14.93 -1.12 1.33
N ASP A 24 15.41 -0.41 2.35
CA ASP A 24 14.57 0.21 3.37
C ASP A 24 13.70 1.32 2.77
N GLN A 25 14.23 2.14 1.85
CA GLN A 25 13.45 3.16 1.12
C GLN A 25 12.34 2.55 0.27
N GLU A 26 12.65 1.50 -0.48
CA GLU A 26 11.66 0.80 -1.30
C GLU A 26 10.61 0.09 -0.43
N LEU A 27 10.99 -0.51 0.71
CA LEU A 27 10.06 -1.08 1.68
C LEU A 27 9.09 -0.03 2.23
N GLN A 28 9.60 1.16 2.55
CA GLN A 28 8.77 2.29 2.98
C GLN A 28 7.78 2.69 1.86
N HIS A 29 8.23 2.79 0.62
CA HIS A 29 7.39 3.11 -0.53
C HIS A 29 6.27 2.08 -0.75
N PHE A 30 6.59 0.78 -0.72
CA PHE A 30 5.60 -0.27 -0.89
C PHE A 30 4.61 -0.33 0.27
N THR A 31 5.07 -0.09 1.49
CA THR A 31 4.19 -0.03 2.67
C THR A 31 3.18 1.12 2.57
N GLN A 32 3.64 2.30 2.18
CA GLN A 32 2.76 3.46 1.93
C GLN A 32 1.77 3.18 0.80
N SER A 33 2.23 2.56 -0.29
CA SER A 33 1.38 2.18 -1.42
C SER A 33 0.29 1.19 -0.99
N LEU A 34 0.65 0.16 -0.20
CA LEU A 34 -0.31 -0.81 0.35
C LEU A 34 -1.35 -0.13 1.24
N GLN A 35 -0.95 0.84 2.06
CA GLN A 35 -1.88 1.61 2.87
C GLN A 35 -2.86 2.41 2.01
N ALA A 36 -2.37 3.08 0.96
CA ALA A 36 -3.22 3.83 0.03
C ALA A 36 -4.23 2.91 -0.70
N LEU A 37 -3.79 1.72 -1.13
CA LEU A 37 -4.69 0.73 -1.74
C LEU A 37 -5.78 0.27 -0.78
N ASN A 38 -5.44 0.04 0.49
CA ASN A 38 -6.43 -0.35 1.51
C ASN A 38 -7.45 0.76 1.77
N VAL A 39 -7.02 2.02 1.85
CA VAL A 39 -7.93 3.16 1.97
C VAL A 39 -8.88 3.24 0.77
N ALA A 40 -8.36 3.09 -0.45
CA ALA A 40 -9.18 3.09 -1.66
C ALA A 40 -10.19 1.92 -1.69
N LYS A 41 -9.75 0.72 -1.28
CA LYS A 41 -10.63 -0.45 -1.17
C LYS A 41 -11.78 -0.20 -0.19
N ASN A 42 -11.48 0.34 0.99
CA ASN A 42 -12.49 0.64 2.00
C ASN A 42 -13.51 1.67 1.49
N LYS A 43 -13.04 2.74 0.82
CA LYS A 43 -13.94 3.72 0.19
C LYS A 43 -14.89 3.07 -0.83
N PHE A 44 -14.41 2.14 -1.65
CA PHE A 44 -15.29 1.43 -2.59
C PHE A 44 -16.26 0.48 -1.89
N THR A 45 -15.87 -0.13 -0.77
CA THR A 45 -16.79 -0.92 0.05
C THR A 45 -17.89 -0.04 0.64
N GLU A 46 -17.53 1.12 1.20
CA GLU A 46 -18.48 2.12 1.71
C GLU A 46 -19.46 2.56 0.60
N CYS A 47 -18.97 2.85 -0.61
CA CYS A 47 -19.86 3.16 -1.75
C CYS A 47 -20.87 2.05 -2.06
N ILE A 48 -20.49 0.77 -1.95
CA ILE A 48 -21.42 -0.35 -2.14
C ILE A 48 -22.48 -0.37 -1.04
N GLU A 49 -22.10 -0.12 0.21
CA GLU A 49 -23.02 -0.05 1.34
C GLU A 49 -23.99 1.13 1.19
N ASP A 50 -23.49 2.31 0.83
CA ASP A 50 -24.29 3.52 0.57
C ASP A 50 -25.32 3.28 -0.54
N ILE A 51 -24.92 2.62 -1.64
CA ILE A 51 -25.84 2.26 -2.72
C ILE A 51 -26.94 1.32 -2.20
N LYS A 52 -26.58 0.28 -1.44
CA LYS A 52 -27.56 -0.67 -0.89
C LYS A 52 -28.54 0.00 0.06
N VAL A 53 -28.05 0.86 0.95
CA VAL A 53 -28.90 1.62 1.87
C VAL A 53 -29.80 2.55 1.08
N THR A 54 -29.23 3.38 0.20
CA THR A 54 -29.99 4.38 -0.57
C THR A 54 -31.05 3.74 -1.46
N SER A 55 -30.73 2.61 -2.11
CA SER A 55 -31.65 1.92 -3.02
C SER A 55 -32.77 1.10 -2.35
N SER A 56 -32.80 1.05 -1.01
CA SER A 56 -33.92 0.48 -0.27
C SER A 56 -35.23 1.18 -0.63
N THR A 57 -36.32 0.41 -0.76
CA THR A 57 -37.66 0.92 -1.07
C THR A 57 -38.16 1.94 -0.04
N ASP A 58 -37.72 1.82 1.21
CA ASP A 58 -38.09 2.73 2.29
C ASP A 58 -37.56 4.15 2.09
N ASN A 59 -36.55 4.30 1.22
CA ASN A 59 -35.90 5.58 0.94
C ASN A 59 -36.48 6.27 -0.30
N GLU A 60 -37.47 5.66 -0.96
CA GLU A 60 -38.19 6.32 -2.05
C GLU A 60 -38.86 7.59 -1.53
N ASN A 61 -38.62 8.73 -2.18
CA ASN A 61 -39.17 10.02 -1.76
C ASN A 61 -38.77 10.49 -0.34
N GLN A 62 -37.74 9.89 0.27
CA GLN A 62 -37.28 10.26 1.60
C GLN A 62 -36.73 11.70 1.62
N LYS A 63 -37.09 12.45 2.67
CA LYS A 63 -36.50 13.77 2.96
C LYS A 63 -35.18 13.58 3.70
N LEU A 64 -34.14 14.30 3.28
CA LEU A 64 -32.82 14.26 3.91
C LEU A 64 -32.22 15.67 4.03
N LEU A 65 -31.15 15.78 4.81
CA LEU A 65 -30.33 16.97 4.90
C LEU A 65 -29.03 16.72 4.14
N ILE A 66 -28.73 17.58 3.17
CA ILE A 66 -27.53 17.49 2.34
C ILE A 66 -26.51 18.49 2.89
N PRO A 67 -25.32 18.04 3.32
CA PRO A 67 -24.28 18.95 3.79
C PRO A 67 -23.72 19.75 2.62
N ALA A 68 -23.85 21.09 2.68
CA ALA A 68 -23.20 21.99 1.74
C ALA A 68 -21.80 22.41 2.25
N THR A 69 -21.65 22.53 3.58
CA THR A 69 -20.37 22.76 4.28
C THR A 69 -20.38 22.04 5.63
N ALA A 70 -19.31 22.16 6.42
CA ALA A 70 -19.22 21.56 7.76
C ALA A 70 -20.30 22.06 8.74
N SER A 71 -20.91 23.23 8.52
CA SER A 71 -21.91 23.82 9.42
C SER A 71 -23.23 24.17 8.75
N LEU A 72 -23.38 23.92 7.44
CA LEU A 72 -24.58 24.24 6.67
C LEU A 72 -25.16 22.99 6.01
N TYR A 73 -26.42 22.71 6.30
CA TYR A 73 -27.20 21.63 5.73
C TYR A 73 -28.41 22.18 5.00
N VAL A 74 -28.67 21.67 3.80
CA VAL A 74 -29.80 22.06 2.96
C VAL A 74 -30.82 20.92 2.92
N PRO A 75 -32.11 21.18 3.17
CA PRO A 75 -33.13 20.15 3.06
C PRO A 75 -33.31 19.73 1.59
N GLY A 76 -33.35 18.41 1.37
CA GLY A 76 -33.53 17.79 0.07
C GLY A 76 -34.44 16.57 0.15
N LYS A 77 -34.70 15.96 -1.00
CA LYS A 77 -35.54 14.78 -1.13
C LYS A 77 -34.98 13.88 -2.23
N ILE A 78 -34.96 12.57 -2.00
CA ILE A 78 -34.57 11.58 -3.01
C ILE A 78 -35.67 11.51 -4.08
N ILE A 79 -35.30 11.70 -5.35
CA ILE A 79 -36.23 11.63 -6.49
C ILE A 79 -36.21 10.23 -7.10
N ASP A 80 -35.02 9.70 -7.35
CA ASP A 80 -34.80 8.35 -7.86
C ASP A 80 -33.73 7.68 -7.00
N ASN A 81 -34.08 6.58 -6.33
CA ASN A 81 -33.18 5.82 -5.47
C ASN A 81 -32.55 4.60 -6.18
N LYS A 82 -32.88 4.38 -7.45
CA LYS A 82 -32.39 3.24 -8.25
C LYS A 82 -31.25 3.61 -9.18
N LYS A 83 -31.08 4.90 -9.45
CA LYS A 83 -30.07 5.45 -10.38
C LYS A 83 -28.95 6.16 -9.62
N PHE A 84 -27.72 5.86 -10.00
CA PHE A 84 -26.52 6.38 -9.37
C PHE A 84 -25.55 6.92 -10.44
N LEU A 85 -25.02 8.10 -10.22
CA LEU A 85 -23.89 8.62 -11.01
C LEU A 85 -22.59 8.00 -10.47
N VAL A 86 -21.89 7.28 -11.33
CA VAL A 86 -20.64 6.60 -11.00
C VAL A 86 -19.48 7.25 -11.75
N ASP A 87 -18.46 7.66 -11.02
CA ASP A 87 -17.20 8.18 -11.57
C ASP A 87 -16.41 7.06 -12.26
N ILE A 88 -16.11 7.24 -13.55
CA ILE A 88 -15.29 6.30 -14.33
C ILE A 88 -13.86 6.80 -14.57
N GLY A 89 -13.53 7.99 -14.08
CA GLY A 89 -12.22 8.64 -14.15
C GLY A 89 -12.20 9.85 -15.07
N THR A 90 -11.14 10.66 -14.96
CA THR A 90 -10.89 11.84 -15.82
C THR A 90 -12.03 12.88 -15.84
N GLY A 91 -12.86 12.92 -14.79
CA GLY A 91 -14.00 13.83 -14.68
C GLY A 91 -15.26 13.36 -15.41
N TYR A 92 -15.33 12.10 -15.86
CA TYR A 92 -16.51 11.55 -16.51
C TYR A 92 -17.35 10.71 -15.54
N TYR A 93 -18.66 10.90 -15.61
CA TYR A 93 -19.64 10.18 -14.82
C TYR A 93 -20.63 9.48 -15.73
N VAL A 94 -21.04 8.27 -15.33
CA VAL A 94 -22.03 7.47 -16.05
C VAL A 94 -23.14 7.09 -15.09
N GLU A 95 -24.39 7.29 -15.53
CA GLU A 95 -25.55 6.79 -14.80
C GLU A 95 -25.61 5.26 -14.87
N LYS A 96 -25.75 4.62 -13.70
CA LYS A 96 -25.90 3.17 -13.57
C LYS A 96 -27.07 2.86 -12.64
N ASP A 97 -27.73 1.75 -12.93
CA ASP A 97 -28.66 1.11 -11.99
C ASP A 97 -27.88 0.62 -10.75
N ALA A 98 -28.54 0.52 -9.60
CA ALA A 98 -27.95 0.08 -8.33
C ALA A 98 -27.08 -1.18 -8.49
N ASP A 99 -27.60 -2.24 -9.12
CA ASP A 99 -26.89 -3.51 -9.30
C ASP A 99 -25.61 -3.34 -10.14
N LYS A 100 -25.68 -2.56 -11.22
CA LYS A 100 -24.53 -2.29 -12.10
C LYS A 100 -23.48 -1.41 -11.41
N ALA A 101 -23.92 -0.49 -10.54
CA ALA A 101 -23.03 0.34 -9.75
C ALA A 101 -22.29 -0.51 -8.70
N ILE A 102 -23.00 -1.41 -8.01
CA ILE A 102 -22.41 -2.37 -7.07
C ILE A 102 -21.40 -3.26 -7.79
N GLU A 103 -21.76 -3.83 -8.95
CA GLU A 103 -20.86 -4.66 -9.74
C GLU A 103 -19.59 -3.90 -10.17
N PHE A 104 -19.74 -2.62 -10.54
CA PHE A 104 -18.62 -1.76 -10.90
C PHE A 104 -17.64 -1.58 -9.74
N TYR A 105 -18.12 -1.23 -8.55
CA TYR A 105 -17.25 -1.08 -7.38
C TYR A 105 -16.68 -2.42 -6.90
N GLN A 106 -17.43 -3.52 -7.00
CA GLN A 106 -16.93 -4.85 -6.68
C GLN A 106 -15.76 -5.24 -7.60
N LYS A 107 -15.85 -4.94 -8.90
CA LYS A 107 -14.74 -5.13 -9.86
C LYS A 107 -13.50 -4.32 -9.47
N LYS A 108 -13.69 -3.07 -9.02
CA LYS A 108 -12.58 -2.22 -8.52
C LYS A 108 -11.95 -2.80 -7.26
N ILE A 109 -12.76 -3.22 -6.29
CA ILE A 109 -12.30 -3.87 -5.05
C ILE A 109 -11.48 -5.13 -5.37
N ASN A 110 -11.98 -5.99 -6.27
CA ASN A 110 -11.30 -7.22 -6.65
C ASN A 110 -9.93 -6.92 -7.28
N LYS A 111 -9.87 -5.93 -8.20
CA LYS A 111 -8.61 -5.47 -8.80
C LYS A 111 -7.63 -4.97 -7.74
N LEU A 112 -8.07 -4.08 -6.85
CA LEU A 112 -7.22 -3.55 -5.78
C LEU A 112 -6.77 -4.64 -4.80
N SER A 113 -7.59 -5.65 -4.55
CA SER A 113 -7.26 -6.79 -3.70
C SER A 113 -6.10 -7.60 -4.31
N THR A 114 -6.17 -7.90 -5.61
CA THR A 114 -5.09 -8.57 -6.33
C THR A 114 -3.80 -7.76 -6.30
N GLU A 115 -3.86 -6.46 -6.59
CA GLU A 115 -2.69 -5.56 -6.53
C GLU A 115 -2.11 -5.47 -5.11
N SER A 116 -2.96 -5.40 -4.08
CA SER A 116 -2.52 -5.39 -2.67
C SER A 116 -1.78 -6.67 -2.29
N THR A 117 -2.28 -7.84 -2.70
CA THR A 117 -1.59 -9.13 -2.46
C THR A 117 -0.23 -9.18 -3.16
N GLN A 118 -0.12 -8.65 -4.39
CA GLN A 118 1.17 -8.56 -5.08
C GLN A 118 2.17 -7.70 -4.32
N ILE A 119 1.75 -6.52 -3.84
CA ILE A 119 2.61 -5.64 -3.05
C ILE A 119 2.99 -6.29 -1.72
N GLN A 120 2.06 -6.97 -1.03
CA GLN A 120 2.37 -7.71 0.20
C GLN A 120 3.45 -8.78 0.00
N ASN A 121 3.40 -9.51 -1.12
CA ASN A 121 4.43 -10.49 -1.45
C ASN A 121 5.78 -9.83 -1.70
N ILE A 122 5.81 -8.71 -2.44
CA ILE A 122 7.03 -7.93 -2.66
C ILE A 122 7.62 -7.46 -1.33
N ILE A 123 6.80 -6.89 -0.43
CA ILE A 123 7.24 -6.47 0.90
C ILE A 123 7.84 -7.63 1.68
N LYS A 124 7.19 -8.80 1.67
CA LYS A 124 7.69 -10.00 2.36
C LYS A 124 9.05 -10.45 1.83
N GLU A 125 9.19 -10.62 0.52
CA GLU A 125 10.45 -11.05 -0.12
C GLU A 125 11.58 -10.04 0.14
N LYS A 126 11.27 -8.75 0.07
CA LYS A 126 12.24 -7.68 0.25
C LYS A 126 12.65 -7.50 1.71
N SER A 127 11.73 -7.73 2.64
CA SER A 127 12.04 -7.73 4.08
C SER A 127 12.97 -8.89 4.45
N GLN A 128 12.72 -10.08 3.90
CA GLN A 128 13.61 -11.24 4.07
C GLN A 128 15.01 -10.96 3.50
N SER A 129 15.07 -10.33 2.33
CA SER A 129 16.33 -9.95 1.70
C SER A 129 17.10 -8.88 2.51
N SER A 130 16.41 -7.85 3.02
CA SER A 130 17.02 -6.83 3.89
C SER A 130 17.57 -7.44 5.17
N PHE A 131 16.85 -8.39 5.79
CA PHE A 131 17.34 -9.12 6.95
C PHE A 131 18.61 -9.94 6.65
N ALA A 132 18.65 -10.65 5.52
CA ALA A 132 19.82 -11.42 5.11
C ALA A 132 21.06 -10.52 4.89
N ILE A 133 20.87 -9.36 4.27
CA ILE A 133 21.92 -8.35 4.08
C ILE A 133 22.43 -7.84 5.44
N GLU A 134 21.52 -7.56 6.38
CA GLU A 134 21.90 -7.11 7.71
C GLU A 134 22.75 -8.14 8.47
N GLN A 135 22.44 -9.43 8.35
CA GLN A 135 23.25 -10.48 8.95
C GLN A 135 24.63 -10.55 8.31
N GLN A 136 24.74 -10.44 6.98
CA GLN A 136 26.04 -10.41 6.30
C GLN A 136 26.90 -9.21 6.70
N ILE A 137 26.31 -8.02 6.86
CA ILE A 137 27.02 -6.84 7.36
C ILE A 137 27.57 -7.11 8.77
N ARG A 138 26.74 -7.70 9.64
CA ARG A 138 27.11 -8.02 11.02
C ARG A 138 28.25 -9.04 11.08
N GLU A 139 28.19 -10.09 10.27
CA GLU A 139 29.26 -11.08 10.15
C GLU A 139 30.56 -10.47 9.61
N ALA A 140 30.49 -9.63 8.58
CA ALA A 140 31.66 -8.94 8.02
C ALA A 140 32.33 -8.00 9.06
N ALA A 141 31.53 -7.28 9.84
CA ALA A 141 32.03 -6.40 10.91
C ALA A 141 32.72 -7.20 12.04
N ILE A 142 32.20 -8.37 12.41
CA ILE A 142 32.82 -9.25 13.42
C ILE A 142 34.16 -9.80 12.91
N ARG A 143 34.26 -10.16 11.63
CA ARG A 143 35.52 -10.65 11.02
C ARG A 143 36.60 -9.57 11.00
N GLN A 144 36.27 -8.35 10.59
CA GLN A 144 37.21 -7.22 10.63
C GLN A 144 37.72 -6.92 12.04
N ASN A 145 36.84 -6.94 13.06
CA ASN A 145 37.26 -6.73 14.45
C ASN A 145 38.14 -7.87 14.98
N HIS A 146 37.89 -9.13 14.57
CA HIS A 146 38.74 -10.27 14.94
C HIS A 146 40.11 -10.24 14.28
N GLU A 147 40.23 -9.73 13.06
CA GLU A 147 41.50 -9.55 12.35
C GLU A 147 42.32 -8.41 12.98
N ALA A 148 41.69 -7.27 13.28
CA ALA A 148 42.34 -6.15 13.95
C ALA A 148 42.84 -6.49 15.38
N ALA A 149 42.09 -7.33 16.12
CA ALA A 149 42.50 -7.78 17.46
C ALA A 149 43.68 -8.76 17.45
N LYS A 150 43.93 -9.46 16.33
CA LYS A 150 45.08 -10.38 16.19
C LYS A 150 46.38 -9.68 15.81
N GLU A 151 46.34 -8.45 15.27
CA GLU A 151 47.53 -7.68 14.89
C GLU A 151 48.11 -6.83 16.04
N GLN A 152 47.39 -6.66 17.16
CA GLN A 152 47.83 -5.83 18.30
C GLN A 152 48.68 -6.48 19.43
N PRO A 153 48.94 -7.80 19.55
CA PRO A 153 49.69 -8.32 20.70
C PRO A 153 51.23 -8.21 20.58
N ALA A 154 51.82 -7.68 19.51
CA ALA A 154 53.27 -7.77 19.28
C ALA A 154 54.12 -6.51 19.62
N GLN A 155 53.56 -5.46 20.23
CA GLN A 155 54.31 -4.22 20.52
C GLN A 155 54.48 -3.87 22.01
N ASN A 156 54.08 -4.75 22.94
CA ASN A 156 54.23 -4.51 24.38
C ASN A 156 55.26 -5.45 25.06
N GLU A 157 56.36 -5.79 24.38
CA GLU A 157 57.57 -6.34 25.02
C GLU A 157 58.82 -5.87 24.27
N ALA A 158 59.37 -4.72 24.68
CA ALA A 158 60.79 -4.34 24.53
C ALA A 158 61.11 -3.13 25.43
#